data_AF-A0A7V8WCJ8-F1
#
_entry.id   AF-A0A7V8WCJ8-F1
#
_cell.length_a   1.000
_cell.length_b   1.000
_cell.length_c   1.000
_cell.angle_alpha   90.00
_cell.angle_beta   90.00
_cell.angle_gamma   90.00
#
_symmetry.space_group_name_H-M   'P 1'
#
loop_
_entity.id
_entity.type
_entity.pdbx_description
1 polymer ?
#
loop_
_entity_poly.entity_id
_entity_poly.type
_entity_poly.pdbx_seq_one_letter_code
_entity_poly.pdbx_strand_id
1 'polypeptide(L)'
;VGFVYDRNTFQRTKTFNYPGEGWGLTYDGTRLIMSDGTASLRFLDPTSLKEIGRLEVRDGGRPVQQLNELEVVKGEIYANVWGTDRIARISPKTGAVIGWIDLTGILSPRDPASTDVLNGIAYDAAKDRLFVTGKLWPKLFEIRVK
;
A
#
# COMPACT_ATOMS: atom_id res chain seq x y z
N VAL A 1 -17.64 2.50 -3.41
CA VAL A 1 -17.86 3.92 -3.08
C VAL A 1 -16.63 4.42 -2.33
N GLY A 2 -16.17 5.64 -2.60
CA GLY A 2 -15.03 6.27 -1.93
C GLY A 2 -15.43 7.59 -1.27
N PHE A 3 -14.62 8.04 -0.32
CA PHE A 3 -14.88 9.23 0.48
C PHE A 3 -13.64 10.13 0.51
N VAL A 4 -13.86 11.44 0.62
CA VAL A 4 -12.81 12.44 0.89
C VAL A 4 -13.15 13.14 2.19
N TYR A 5 -12.14 13.33 3.04
CA TYR A 5 -12.28 13.96 4.35
C TYR A 5 -11.32 15.15 4.45
N ASP A 6 -11.74 16.18 5.16
CA ASP A 6 -10.82 17.20 5.64
C ASP A 6 -9.92 16.60 6.74
N ARG A 7 -8.60 16.79 6.62
CA ARG A 7 -7.61 16.16 7.49
C ARG A 7 -7.69 16.63 8.95
N ASN A 8 -8.09 17.88 9.18
CA ASN A 8 -8.06 18.49 10.51
C ASN A 8 -9.34 18.19 11.30
N THR A 9 -10.47 18.11 10.60
CA THR A 9 -11.79 18.00 11.19
C THR A 9 -12.42 16.61 11.02
N PHE A 10 -11.86 15.79 10.13
CA PHE A 10 -12.43 14.50 9.69
C PHE A 10 -13.86 14.63 9.14
N GLN A 11 -14.29 15.83 8.76
CA GLN A 11 -15.56 16.02 8.09
C GLN A 11 -15.47 15.49 6.67
N ARG A 12 -16.45 14.67 6.28
CA ARG A 12 -16.55 14.19 4.90
C ARG A 12 -16.91 15.35 3.98
N THR A 13 -16.03 15.65 3.03
CA THR A 13 -16.21 16.74 2.06
C THR A 13 -16.75 16.26 0.72
N LYS A 14 -16.51 14.99 0.35
CA LYS A 14 -16.94 14.42 -0.93
C LYS A 14 -17.21 12.92 -0.83
N THR A 15 -18.09 12.43 -1.70
CA THR A 15 -18.30 11.02 -2.00
C THR A 15 -18.12 10.81 -3.50
N PHE A 16 -17.53 9.69 -3.91
CA PHE A 16 -17.33 9.36 -5.32
C PHE A 16 -17.49 7.86 -5.57
N ASN A 17 -17.71 7.50 -6.83
CA ASN A 17 -17.85 6.12 -7.26
C ASN A 17 -16.68 5.72 -8.16
N TYR A 18 -16.28 4.46 -8.03
CA TYR A 18 -15.32 3.79 -8.90
C TYR A 18 -15.78 2.34 -9.08
N PRO A 19 -15.47 1.71 -10.22
CA PRO A 19 -15.88 0.34 -10.50
C PRO A 19 -14.95 -0.67 -9.80
N GLY A 20 -15.51 -1.83 -9.44
CA GLY A 20 -14.77 -2.92 -8.79
C GLY A 20 -14.46 -2.62 -7.31
N GLU A 21 -13.40 -3.23 -6.81
CA GLU A 21 -12.96 -3.08 -5.42
C GLU A 21 -11.91 -1.98 -5.25
N GLY A 22 -11.60 -1.65 -4.00
CA GLY A 22 -10.49 -0.78 -3.63
C GLY A 22 -9.93 -1.24 -2.28
N TRP A 23 -8.63 -1.50 -2.23
CA TRP A 23 -7.94 -2.12 -1.10
C TRP A 23 -6.97 -1.12 -0.45
N GLY A 24 -5.84 -0.83 -1.10
CA GLY A 24 -4.87 0.19 -0.68
C GLY A 24 -4.97 1.47 -1.50
N LEU A 25 -4.53 2.59 -0.91
CA LEU A 25 -4.49 3.90 -1.55
C LEU A 25 -3.29 4.70 -1.03
N THR A 26 -2.46 5.21 -1.93
CA THR A 26 -1.36 6.13 -1.60
C THR A 26 -1.30 7.29 -2.62
N TYR A 27 -0.38 8.25 -2.42
CA TYR A 27 -0.24 9.43 -3.27
C TYR A 27 1.23 9.67 -3.63
N ASP A 28 1.52 9.78 -4.93
CA ASP A 28 2.90 9.98 -5.42
C ASP A 28 3.36 11.44 -5.48
N GLY A 29 2.54 12.38 -4.97
CA GLY A 29 2.77 13.82 -5.12
C GLY A 29 2.01 14.43 -6.30
N THR A 30 1.47 13.61 -7.20
CA THR A 30 0.70 14.04 -8.38
C THR A 30 -0.60 13.27 -8.61
N ARG A 31 -0.64 11.98 -8.30
CA ARG A 31 -1.76 11.07 -8.59
C ARG A 31 -2.00 10.18 -7.39
N LEU A 32 -3.26 9.81 -7.19
CA LEU A 32 -3.61 8.73 -6.26
C LEU A 32 -3.31 7.39 -6.93
N ILE A 33 -2.79 6.45 -6.16
CA ILE A 33 -2.48 5.09 -6.62
C ILE A 33 -3.31 4.12 -5.78
N MET A 34 -4.15 3.32 -6.43
CA MET A 34 -5.09 2.41 -5.78
C MET A 34 -4.83 0.97 -6.20
N SER A 35 -4.81 0.06 -5.23
CA SER A 35 -4.86 -1.39 -5.47
C SER A 35 -6.28 -1.91 -5.23
N ASP A 36 -6.57 -3.09 -5.76
CA ASP A 36 -7.88 -3.76 -5.64
C ASP A 36 -7.75 -5.28 -5.47
N GLY A 37 -6.60 -5.75 -4.96
CA GLY A 37 -6.30 -7.18 -4.83
C GLY A 37 -5.87 -7.87 -6.13
N THR A 38 -6.00 -7.20 -7.29
CA THR A 38 -5.43 -7.71 -8.55
C THR A 38 -3.95 -7.33 -8.68
N ALA A 39 -3.31 -7.76 -9.77
CA ALA A 39 -1.98 -7.33 -10.16
C ALA A 39 -1.93 -5.93 -10.80
N SER A 40 -3.04 -5.19 -10.84
CA SER A 40 -3.08 -3.85 -11.46
C SER A 40 -3.23 -2.75 -10.41
N LEU A 41 -2.34 -1.77 -10.47
CA LEU A 41 -2.48 -0.51 -9.75
C LEU A 41 -3.18 0.51 -10.65
N ARG A 42 -4.20 1.18 -10.13
CA ARG A 42 -4.94 2.23 -10.82
C ARG A 42 -4.39 3.58 -10.43
N PHE A 43 -4.19 4.47 -11.40
CA PHE A 43 -3.88 5.87 -11.16
C PHE A 43 -5.15 6.69 -11.26
N LEU A 44 -5.46 7.47 -10.22
CA LEU A 44 -6.60 8.38 -10.20
C LEU A 44 -6.12 9.83 -10.15
N ASP A 45 -6.79 10.69 -10.91
CA ASP A 45 -6.61 12.14 -10.80
C ASP A 45 -7.16 12.62 -9.44
N PRO A 46 -6.39 13.36 -8.62
CA PRO A 46 -6.77 13.68 -7.26
C PRO A 46 -7.97 14.65 -7.16
N THR A 47 -8.27 15.39 -8.23
CA THR A 47 -9.35 16.39 -8.25
C THR A 47 -10.68 15.75 -8.67
N SER A 48 -10.67 15.13 -9.85
CA SER A 48 -11.84 14.49 -10.45
C SER A 48 -12.12 13.11 -9.88
N LEU A 49 -11.11 12.45 -9.28
CA LEU A 49 -11.16 11.08 -8.73
C LEU A 49 -11.47 10.02 -9.78
N LYS A 50 -11.25 10.35 -11.05
CA LYS A 50 -11.40 9.45 -12.19
C LYS A 50 -10.09 8.74 -12.46
N GLU A 51 -10.19 7.51 -12.94
CA GLU A 51 -9.03 6.73 -13.39
C GLU A 51 -8.42 7.38 -14.63
N ILE A 52 -7.10 7.58 -14.58
CA ILE A 52 -6.29 8.19 -15.65
C ILE A 52 -5.23 7.22 -16.21
N GLY A 53 -5.14 6.02 -15.65
CA GLY A 53 -4.23 4.99 -16.14
C GLY A 53 -4.13 3.79 -15.21
N ARG A 54 -3.41 2.77 -15.67
CA ARG A 54 -3.10 1.57 -14.90
C ARG A 54 -1.64 1.17 -15.07
N LEU A 55 -1.14 0.45 -14.08
CA LEU A 55 0.18 -0.16 -14.06
C LEU A 55 0.03 -1.62 -13.65
N GLU A 56 0.44 -2.56 -14.50
CA GLU A 56 0.47 -3.97 -14.13
C GLU A 56 1.76 -4.29 -13.38
N VAL A 57 1.64 -4.90 -12.20
CA VAL A 57 2.76 -5.25 -11.34
C VAL A 57 3.24 -6.65 -11.66
N ARG A 58 4.54 -6.79 -11.94
CA ARG A 58 5.15 -8.07 -12.32
C ARG A 58 6.48 -8.28 -11.60
N ASP A 59 6.70 -9.50 -11.13
CA ASP A 59 8.00 -10.00 -10.71
C ASP A 59 8.59 -10.83 -11.86
N GLY A 60 9.55 -10.25 -12.57
CA GLY A 60 9.97 -10.74 -13.88
C GLY A 60 8.78 -10.86 -14.85
N GLY A 61 8.51 -12.07 -15.33
CA GLY A 61 7.38 -12.33 -16.24
C GLY A 61 6.03 -12.55 -15.55
N ARG A 62 5.98 -12.67 -14.22
CA ARG A 62 4.79 -13.15 -13.49
C ARG A 62 4.02 -12.00 -12.85
N PRO A 63 2.70 -11.86 -13.08
CA PRO A 63 1.88 -10.89 -12.37
C PRO A 63 1.89 -11.14 -10.86
N VAL A 64 1.96 -10.08 -10.06
CA VAL A 64 1.88 -10.15 -8.60
C VAL A 64 0.46 -9.81 -8.17
N GLN A 65 -0.31 -10.83 -7.82
CA GLN A 65 -1.69 -10.67 -7.31
C GLN A 65 -1.70 -10.27 -5.83
N GLN A 66 -2.90 -9.98 -5.30
CA GLN A 66 -3.15 -9.70 -3.89
C GLN A 66 -2.43 -8.46 -3.36
N LEU A 67 -2.20 -7.48 -4.22
CA LEU A 67 -1.71 -6.16 -3.82
C LEU A 67 -2.75 -5.51 -2.89
N ASN A 68 -2.33 -5.21 -1.67
CA ASN A 68 -3.20 -4.68 -0.63
C ASN A 68 -2.77 -3.26 -0.27
N GLU A 69 -2.44 -2.98 0.99
CA GLU A 69 -2.02 -1.66 1.41
C GLU A 69 -0.76 -1.17 0.66
N LEU A 70 -0.72 0.15 0.39
CA LEU A 70 0.28 0.79 -0.45
C LEU A 70 0.92 1.98 0.27
N GLU A 71 2.20 2.22 0.01
CA GLU A 71 2.86 3.47 0.39
C GLU A 71 3.90 3.92 -0.64
N VAL A 72 4.02 5.21 -0.90
CA VAL A 72 5.11 5.75 -1.74
C VAL A 72 6.33 6.04 -0.87
N VAL A 73 7.40 5.29 -1.11
CA VAL A 73 8.65 5.38 -0.35
C VAL A 73 9.78 5.75 -1.30
N LYS A 74 10.32 6.97 -1.16
CA LYS A 74 11.46 7.48 -1.97
C LYS A 74 11.27 7.30 -3.49
N GLY A 75 10.04 7.45 -3.97
CA GLY A 75 9.69 7.33 -5.40
C GLY A 75 9.43 5.89 -5.88
N GLU A 76 9.45 4.90 -4.99
CA GLU A 76 8.99 3.54 -5.24
C GLU A 76 7.58 3.34 -4.65
N ILE A 77 6.80 2.42 -5.21
CA ILE A 77 5.53 2.00 -4.61
C ILE A 77 5.81 0.74 -3.78
N TYR A 78 5.57 0.82 -2.47
CA TYR A 78 5.60 -0.34 -1.60
C TYR A 78 4.18 -0.89 -1.52
N ALA A 79 4.04 -2.22 -1.62
CA ALA A 79 2.74 -2.88 -1.52
C ALA A 79 2.83 -4.11 -0.63
N ASN A 80 1.96 -4.20 0.38
CA ASN A 80 1.73 -5.48 1.04
C ASN A 80 1.14 -6.48 0.04
N VAL A 81 1.61 -7.72 0.07
CA VAL A 81 0.96 -8.84 -0.62
C VAL A 81 0.16 -9.61 0.41
N TRP A 82 -1.17 -9.53 0.32
CA TRP A 82 -2.08 -10.16 1.27
C TRP A 82 -1.83 -11.67 1.35
N GLY A 83 -2.04 -12.25 2.54
CA GLY A 83 -1.73 -13.66 2.81
C GLY A 83 -0.23 -13.98 2.88
N THR A 84 0.67 -12.99 2.86
CA THR A 84 2.12 -13.18 3.00
C THR A 84 2.73 -12.17 3.98
N ASP A 85 3.93 -12.45 4.46
CA ASP A 85 4.74 -11.52 5.27
C ASP A 85 5.67 -10.65 4.40
N ARG A 86 5.33 -10.42 3.14
CA ARG A 86 6.20 -9.72 2.19
C ARG A 86 5.60 -8.40 1.70
N ILE A 87 6.49 -7.45 1.47
CA ILE A 87 6.21 -6.17 0.81
C ILE A 87 6.96 -6.15 -0.52
N ALA A 88 6.23 -5.91 -1.61
CA ALA A 88 6.81 -5.69 -2.92
C ALA A 88 7.29 -4.23 -3.03
N ARG A 89 8.53 -4.03 -3.49
CA ARG A 89 9.02 -2.72 -3.93
C ARG A 89 8.85 -2.63 -5.44
N ILE A 90 8.01 -1.69 -5.89
CA ILE A 90 7.53 -1.64 -7.27
C ILE A 90 8.00 -0.34 -7.93
N SER A 91 8.59 -0.45 -9.11
CA SER A 91 8.89 0.69 -9.97
C SER A 91 7.60 1.32 -10.48
N PRO A 92 7.27 2.59 -10.17
CA PRO A 92 6.06 3.25 -10.67
C PRO A 92 6.11 3.51 -12.18
N LYS A 93 7.29 3.39 -12.81
CA LYS A 93 7.48 3.60 -14.25
C LYS A 93 7.14 2.37 -15.08
N THR A 94 7.43 1.18 -14.54
CA THR A 94 7.39 -0.07 -15.32
C THR A 94 6.47 -1.12 -14.71
N GLY A 95 6.11 -1.01 -13.44
CA GLY A 95 5.38 -2.05 -12.71
C GLY A 95 6.26 -3.24 -12.32
N ALA A 96 7.55 -3.20 -12.65
CA ALA A 96 8.47 -4.25 -12.24
C ALA A 96 8.68 -4.21 -10.72
N VAL A 97 8.58 -5.37 -10.07
CA VAL A 97 9.11 -5.55 -8.72
C VAL A 97 10.63 -5.47 -8.79
N ILE A 98 11.18 -4.48 -8.09
CA ILE A 98 12.62 -4.20 -8.02
C ILE A 98 13.26 -4.72 -6.74
N GLY A 99 12.45 -5.20 -5.80
CA GLY A 99 12.90 -5.85 -4.58
C GLY A 99 11.75 -6.37 -3.74
N TRP A 100 12.08 -7.29 -2.83
CA TRP A 100 11.17 -7.82 -1.84
C TRP A 100 11.70 -7.48 -0.45
N ILE A 101 10.81 -7.00 0.42
CA ILE A 101 11.09 -6.91 1.85
C ILE A 101 10.37 -8.09 2.50
N ASP A 102 11.14 -8.99 3.08
CA ASP A 102 10.65 -10.14 3.82
C ASP A 102 10.59 -9.81 5.31
N LEU A 103 9.39 -9.86 5.89
CA LEU A 103 9.13 -9.61 7.30
C LEU A 103 8.71 -10.87 8.05
N THR A 104 8.94 -12.07 7.49
CA THR A 104 8.67 -13.32 8.19
C THR A 104 9.37 -13.33 9.55
N GLY A 105 8.60 -13.61 10.60
CA GLY A 105 9.09 -13.63 11.98
C GLY A 105 9.22 -12.26 12.65
N ILE A 106 8.72 -11.18 12.05
CA ILE A 106 8.69 -9.86 12.71
C ILE A 106 7.81 -9.88 13.98
N LEU A 107 6.72 -10.66 13.96
CA LEU A 107 5.99 -11.01 15.17
C LEU A 107 6.68 -12.18 15.87
N SER A 108 6.80 -12.05 17.19
CA SER A 108 7.32 -13.11 18.05
C SER A 108 6.24 -14.18 18.26
N PRO A 109 6.61 -15.46 18.43
CA PRO A 109 5.65 -16.49 18.88
C PRO A 109 4.97 -16.20 20.23
N ARG A 110 5.48 -15.20 20.98
CA ARG A 110 4.87 -14.72 22.23
C ARG A 110 3.79 -13.65 22.02
N ASP A 111 3.67 -13.11 20.81
CA ASP A 111 2.62 -12.16 20.49
C ASP A 111 1.25 -12.85 20.48
N PRO A 112 0.14 -12.11 20.73
CA PRO A 112 -1.18 -12.71 20.89
C PRO A 112 -1.62 -13.52 19.68
N ALA A 113 -2.24 -14.68 19.91
CA ALA A 113 -2.82 -15.49 18.83
C ALA A 113 -4.00 -14.81 18.11
N SER A 114 -4.50 -13.68 18.62
CA SER A 114 -5.56 -12.88 17.99
C SER A 114 -5.06 -11.97 16.86
N THR A 115 -3.76 -11.97 16.55
CA THR A 115 -3.23 -11.26 15.38
C THR A 115 -3.70 -11.90 14.08
N ASP A 116 -3.91 -11.08 13.07
CA ASP A 116 -4.17 -11.51 11.70
C ASP A 116 -2.94 -11.15 10.84
N VAL A 117 -3.12 -10.91 9.55
CA VAL A 117 -2.03 -10.70 8.58
C VAL A 117 -1.32 -9.36 8.67
N LEU A 118 -0.06 -9.33 8.19
CA LEU A 118 0.69 -8.12 7.85
C LEU A 118 -0.12 -7.24 6.87
N ASN A 119 -0.35 -5.98 7.22
CA ASN A 119 -1.03 -4.99 6.38
C ASN A 119 -0.94 -3.59 7.00
N GLY A 120 -0.28 -2.65 6.33
CA GLY A 120 -0.08 -1.27 6.79
C GLY A 120 1.37 -0.86 6.70
N ILE A 121 1.65 0.17 5.90
CA ILE A 121 2.97 0.74 5.64
C ILE A 121 2.84 2.25 5.72
N ALA A 122 3.71 2.92 6.46
CA ALA A 122 3.73 4.38 6.49
C ALA A 122 5.16 4.89 6.41
N TYR A 123 5.36 5.97 5.65
CA TYR A 123 6.67 6.55 5.45
C TYR A 123 6.73 8.02 5.87
N ASP A 124 7.62 8.30 6.83
CA ASP A 124 7.97 9.65 7.24
C ASP A 124 9.14 10.14 6.40
N ALA A 125 8.84 10.84 5.30
CA ALA A 125 9.85 11.37 4.39
C ALA A 125 10.77 12.42 5.03
N ALA A 126 10.33 13.11 6.09
CA ALA A 126 11.13 14.16 6.74
C ALA A 126 12.25 13.60 7.62
N LYS A 127 12.02 12.42 8.22
CA LYS A 127 12.98 11.76 9.11
C LYS A 127 13.54 10.45 8.53
N ASP A 128 13.12 10.08 7.33
CA ASP A 128 13.47 8.81 6.67
C ASP A 128 13.16 7.59 7.55
N ARG A 129 11.91 7.49 8.03
CA ARG A 129 11.45 6.40 8.89
C ARG A 129 10.34 5.61 8.20
N LEU A 130 10.49 4.29 8.15
CA LEU A 130 9.52 3.37 7.61
C LEU A 130 8.83 2.62 8.75
N PHE A 131 7.51 2.63 8.74
CA PHE A 131 6.69 1.94 9.73
C PHE A 131 5.88 0.83 9.09
N VAL A 132 5.77 -0.30 9.78
CA VAL A 132 4.93 -1.43 9.38
C VAL A 132 4.10 -1.95 10.54
N THR A 133 2.92 -2.46 10.23
CA THR A 133 2.01 -3.09 11.19
C THR A 133 1.14 -4.15 10.51
N GLY A 134 0.17 -4.70 11.22
CA GLY A 134 -0.80 -5.63 10.67
C GLY A 134 -2.15 -5.55 11.35
N LYS A 135 -3.09 -6.31 10.78
CA LYS A 135 -4.47 -6.36 11.28
C LYS A 135 -4.49 -6.99 12.67
N LEU A 136 -5.02 -6.25 13.64
CA LEU A 136 -5.08 -6.65 15.06
C LEU A 136 -3.70 -6.89 15.70
N TRP A 137 -2.62 -6.36 15.13
CA TRP A 137 -1.29 -6.46 15.72
C TRP A 137 -1.19 -5.60 16.98
N PRO A 138 -0.51 -6.08 18.05
CA PRO A 138 -0.30 -5.31 19.27
C PRO A 138 0.79 -4.24 19.13
N LYS A 139 1.50 -4.21 17.98
CA LYS A 139 2.71 -3.43 17.77
C LYS A 139 2.70 -2.78 16.40
N LEU A 140 3.32 -1.61 16.35
CA LEU A 140 3.77 -0.94 15.14
C LEU A 140 5.30 -0.87 15.21
N PHE A 141 5.97 -1.27 14.14
CA PHE A 141 7.43 -1.34 14.07
C PHE A 141 7.97 -0.22 13.21
N GLU A 142 8.94 0.53 13.72
CA GLU A 142 9.87 1.27 12.86
C GLU A 142 10.93 0.29 12.36
N ILE A 143 11.10 0.17 11.05
CA ILE A 143 12.05 -0.77 10.42
C ILE A 143 13.07 -0.03 9.57
N ARG A 144 14.23 -0.67 9.35
CA ARG A 144 15.22 -0.24 8.37
C ARG A 144 15.44 -1.34 7.35
N VAL A 145 15.37 -0.97 6.08
CA VAL A 145 15.67 -1.86 4.95
C VAL A 145 17.10 -1.55 4.50
N LYS A 146 17.96 -2.56 4.42
CA LYS A 146 19.34 -2.44 3.93
C LYS A 146 19.40 -2.62 2.42
#